data_AF-A0A0P7Z2L4-F1
#
_entry.id   AF-A0A0P7Z2L4-F1
#
_cell.length_a   1.000
_cell.length_b   1.000
_cell.length_c   1.000
_cell.angle_alpha   90.00
_cell.angle_beta   90.00
_cell.angle_gamma   90.00
#
_symmetry.space_group_name_H-M   'P 1'
#
loop_
_entity.id
_entity.type
_entity.pdbx_description
1 polymer ?
#
loop_
_entity_poly.entity_id
_entity_poly.type
_entity_poly.pdbx_seq_one_letter_code
_entity_poly.pdbx_strand_id
1 'polypeptide(L)'
;MAADQSINWAETPAAVWRRHRQGLRAIRRLDPVGWDDLTGIGRQQAALARNTERFLGGEPSNNALLWGARGTGKSSLIKALLNRYQGRGLRMIEVDKDDLVNLPEIVDDIAELPWRFVIFCDDLSFEVGESGYKALKSVLEGSLEMPPENVRVYATSNRRHLMPEFMDDNLKSEMRGGELHPAEAIEEQVSLADRFGLQLSFYGFAQDVYLQAIDALFPDVGDREALHREAVRFATSRGARNGRTAQQFYRQFAGDPDAFSG
;
A
#
# COMPACT_ATOMS: atom_id res chain seq x y z
N MET A 1 3.67 26.84 21.87
CA MET A 1 2.37 26.50 21.27
C MET A 1 2.54 26.60 19.76
N ALA A 2 2.84 25.49 19.09
CA ALA A 2 2.84 25.46 17.64
C ALA A 2 1.37 25.53 17.20
N ALA A 3 1.04 26.48 16.33
CA ALA A 3 -0.31 26.64 15.82
C ALA A 3 -0.79 25.30 15.25
N ASP A 4 -1.88 24.79 15.84
CA ASP A 4 -2.68 23.71 15.32
C ASP A 4 -3.20 24.14 13.94
N GLN A 5 -2.45 23.80 12.88
CA GLN A 5 -2.92 23.98 11.52
C GLN A 5 -3.85 22.81 11.22
N SER A 6 -5.10 22.95 11.65
CA SER A 6 -6.20 22.08 11.21
C SER A 6 -6.15 21.96 9.70
N ILE A 7 -6.06 20.74 9.18
CA ILE A 7 -5.95 20.50 7.73
C ILE A 7 -7.25 20.92 7.06
N ASN A 8 -7.15 21.81 6.06
CA ASN A 8 -8.28 22.08 5.17
C ASN A 8 -8.46 20.92 4.19
N TRP A 9 -9.28 19.94 4.57
CA TRP A 9 -9.58 18.77 3.75
C TRP A 9 -10.36 19.10 2.47
N ALA A 10 -10.92 20.29 2.30
CA ALA A 10 -11.51 20.69 1.02
C ALA A 10 -10.44 20.83 -0.09
N GLU A 11 -9.25 21.29 0.27
CA GLU A 11 -8.14 21.57 -0.65
C GLU A 11 -6.99 20.57 -0.52
N THR A 12 -6.94 19.82 0.58
CA THR A 12 -5.86 18.89 0.89
C THR A 12 -6.34 17.44 0.70
N PRO A 13 -6.05 16.80 -0.45
CA PRO A 13 -6.48 15.41 -0.70
C PRO A 13 -5.73 14.39 0.17
N ALA A 14 -4.52 14.71 0.64
CA ALA A 14 -3.78 13.81 1.50
C ALA A 14 -2.92 14.50 2.56
N ALA A 15 -2.73 13.80 3.67
CA ALA A 15 -1.86 14.16 4.76
C ALA A 15 -0.97 12.98 5.16
N VAL A 16 0.04 13.27 5.98
CA VAL A 16 0.91 12.26 6.59
C VAL A 16 1.03 12.54 8.07
N TRP A 17 0.93 11.50 8.89
CA TRP A 17 1.21 11.60 10.32
C TRP A 17 2.70 11.86 10.56
N ARG A 18 3.02 12.78 11.47
CA ARG A 18 4.40 13.10 11.83
C ARG A 18 4.57 13.05 13.34
N ARG A 19 5.14 11.96 13.84
CA ARG A 19 5.46 11.72 15.26
C ARG A 19 6.06 12.92 15.99
N HIS A 20 7.09 13.54 15.42
CA HIS A 20 7.79 14.68 16.05
C HIS A 20 6.94 15.94 16.20
N ARG A 21 5.83 16.04 15.47
CA ARG A 21 4.87 17.15 15.55
C ARG A 21 3.58 16.74 16.25
N GLN A 22 3.43 15.47 16.58
CA GLN A 22 2.19 14.87 17.12
C GLN A 22 0.95 15.35 16.35
N GLY A 23 1.01 15.24 15.02
CA GLY A 23 -0.08 15.76 14.20
C GLY A 23 0.08 15.47 12.72
N LEU A 24 -1.02 15.72 12.02
CA LEU A 24 -1.10 15.56 10.57
C LEU A 24 -0.42 16.72 9.84
N ARG A 25 0.27 16.40 8.76
CA ARG A 25 0.87 17.37 7.84
C ARG A 25 0.32 17.17 6.44
N ALA A 26 -0.21 18.23 5.83
CA ALA A 26 -0.64 18.22 4.44
C ALA A 26 0.49 17.80 3.48
N ILE A 27 0.18 16.89 2.55
CA ILE A 27 1.04 16.50 1.44
C ILE A 27 0.76 17.46 0.27
N ARG A 28 1.72 18.34 -0.02
CA ARG A 28 1.56 19.38 -1.06
C ARG A 28 1.84 18.91 -2.48
N ARG A 29 2.60 17.83 -2.63
CA ARG A 29 2.99 17.29 -3.93
C ARG A 29 2.71 15.79 -3.93
N LEU A 30 1.61 15.42 -4.56
CA LEU A 30 1.27 14.03 -4.78
C LEU A 30 2.11 13.45 -5.93
N ASP A 31 2.29 12.14 -5.88
CA ASP A 31 2.80 11.35 -6.99
C ASP A 31 1.77 11.40 -8.13
N PRO A 32 2.12 11.87 -9.34
CA PRO A 32 1.14 12.09 -10.41
C PRO A 32 0.68 10.81 -11.10
N VAL A 33 1.12 9.62 -10.64
CA VAL A 33 0.75 8.33 -11.22
C VAL A 33 -0.75 8.22 -11.49
N GLY A 34 -1.07 8.01 -12.76
CA GLY A 34 -2.42 7.82 -13.26
C GLY A 34 -2.92 6.40 -13.04
N TRP A 35 -4.23 6.23 -13.14
CA TRP A 35 -4.85 4.92 -13.06
C TRP A 35 -4.42 4.01 -14.21
N ASP A 36 -4.31 4.55 -15.42
CA ASP A 36 -4.00 3.79 -16.63
C ASP A 36 -2.49 3.57 -16.85
N ASP A 37 -1.64 4.18 -16.00
CA ASP A 37 -0.18 4.02 -16.04
C ASP A 37 0.29 2.65 -15.52
N LEU A 38 -0.60 1.88 -14.88
CA LEU A 38 -0.25 0.64 -14.19
C LEU A 38 -0.54 -0.59 -15.05
N THR A 39 0.51 -1.24 -15.53
CA THR A 39 0.42 -2.42 -16.39
C THR A 39 0.39 -3.73 -15.58
N GLY A 40 -0.37 -4.71 -16.07
CA GLY A 40 -0.32 -6.10 -15.55
C GLY A 40 -1.10 -6.35 -14.26
N ILE A 41 -1.84 -5.36 -13.73
CA ILE A 41 -2.56 -5.45 -12.46
C ILE A 41 -4.06 -5.16 -12.58
N GLY A 42 -4.63 -5.35 -13.77
CA GLY A 42 -6.02 -4.98 -14.08
C GLY A 42 -7.08 -5.62 -13.17
N ARG A 43 -6.85 -6.87 -12.74
CA ARG A 43 -7.76 -7.55 -11.78
C ARG A 43 -7.73 -6.89 -10.40
N GLN A 44 -6.54 -6.56 -9.91
CA GLN A 44 -6.32 -5.89 -8.63
C GLN A 44 -6.90 -4.46 -8.67
N GLN A 45 -6.67 -3.73 -9.76
CA GLN A 45 -7.28 -2.43 -10.03
C GLN A 45 -8.80 -2.49 -9.96
N ALA A 46 -9.44 -3.39 -10.72
CA ALA A 46 -10.90 -3.49 -10.75
C ALA A 46 -11.49 -3.87 -9.38
N ALA A 47 -10.83 -4.75 -8.64
CA ALA A 47 -11.25 -5.13 -7.30
C ALA A 47 -11.13 -3.99 -6.29
N LEU A 48 -10.00 -3.27 -6.29
CA LEU A 48 -9.79 -2.13 -5.41
C LEU A 48 -10.75 -0.99 -5.75
N ALA A 49 -10.91 -0.65 -7.03
CA ALA A 49 -11.83 0.39 -7.49
C ALA A 49 -13.26 0.13 -7.03
N ARG A 50 -13.79 -1.08 -7.26
CA ARG A 50 -15.13 -1.46 -6.81
C ARG A 50 -15.30 -1.34 -5.30
N ASN A 51 -14.30 -1.76 -4.52
CA ASN A 51 -14.34 -1.63 -3.07
C ASN A 51 -14.36 -0.17 -2.61
N THR A 52 -13.54 0.68 -3.24
CA THR A 52 -13.48 2.12 -2.94
C THR A 52 -14.72 2.86 -3.41
N GLU A 53 -15.31 2.50 -4.55
CA GLU A 53 -16.56 3.10 -5.03
C GLU A 53 -17.72 2.82 -4.07
N ARG A 54 -17.81 1.60 -3.53
CA ARG A 54 -18.75 1.26 -2.47
C ARG A 54 -18.51 2.09 -1.21
N PHE A 55 -17.25 2.18 -0.77
CA PHE A 55 -16.87 3.00 0.38
C PHE A 55 -17.29 4.48 0.21
N LEU A 56 -17.04 5.05 -0.97
CA LEU A 56 -17.45 6.42 -1.30
C LEU A 56 -18.98 6.59 -1.32
N GLY A 57 -19.71 5.55 -1.74
CA GLY A 57 -21.17 5.51 -1.72
C GLY A 57 -21.80 5.27 -0.34
N GLY A 58 -20.99 5.04 0.70
CA GLY A 58 -21.51 4.63 2.02
C GLY A 58 -22.02 3.18 2.06
N GLU A 59 -21.66 2.37 1.07
CA GLU A 59 -22.00 0.94 1.01
C GLU A 59 -20.97 0.08 1.77
N PRO A 60 -21.35 -1.16 2.15
CA PRO A 60 -20.42 -2.12 2.74
C PRO A 60 -19.16 -2.32 1.88
N SER A 61 -18.01 -2.13 2.51
CA SER A 61 -16.68 -2.12 1.89
C SER A 61 -15.63 -2.58 2.90
N ASN A 62 -14.55 -3.16 2.39
CA ASN A 62 -13.53 -3.80 3.21
C ASN A 62 -12.27 -2.93 3.37
N ASN A 63 -11.58 -3.13 4.49
CA ASN A 63 -10.15 -2.82 4.61
C ASN A 63 -9.36 -3.66 3.59
N ALA A 64 -8.30 -3.10 3.01
CA ALA A 64 -7.57 -3.73 1.91
C ALA A 64 -6.10 -3.99 2.23
N LEU A 65 -5.62 -5.20 1.94
CA LEU A 65 -4.20 -5.56 2.02
C LEU A 65 -3.69 -5.94 0.63
N LEU A 66 -2.73 -5.16 0.13
CA LEU A 66 -2.03 -5.42 -1.11
C LEU A 66 -0.69 -6.06 -0.78
N TRP A 67 -0.51 -7.35 -1.05
CA TRP A 67 0.69 -8.09 -0.66
C TRP A 67 1.40 -8.72 -1.84
N GLY A 68 2.70 -9.00 -1.68
CA GLY A 68 3.50 -9.76 -2.64
C GLY A 68 4.78 -9.05 -3.06
N ALA A 69 5.29 -9.37 -4.25
CA ALA A 69 6.64 -9.00 -4.66
C ALA A 69 6.88 -7.47 -4.70
N ARG A 70 8.14 -7.06 -4.52
CA ARG A 70 8.56 -5.65 -4.58
C ARG A 70 8.53 -5.13 -6.03
N GLY A 71 8.20 -3.85 -6.20
CA GLY A 71 8.24 -3.19 -7.50
C GLY A 71 7.08 -3.53 -8.45
N THR A 72 6.05 -4.22 -7.99
CA THR A 72 4.87 -4.66 -8.76
C THR A 72 3.73 -3.64 -8.82
N GLY A 73 3.93 -2.44 -8.25
CA GLY A 73 2.96 -1.35 -8.33
C GLY A 73 1.95 -1.26 -7.18
N LYS A 74 2.14 -1.98 -6.05
CA LYS A 74 1.22 -1.94 -4.89
C LYS A 74 0.97 -0.51 -4.37
N SER A 75 2.03 0.20 -3.97
CA SER A 75 1.93 1.58 -3.46
C SER A 75 1.53 2.56 -4.57
N SER A 76 1.97 2.33 -5.81
CA SER A 76 1.55 3.11 -6.97
C SER A 76 0.05 2.99 -7.24
N LEU A 77 -0.54 1.82 -7.02
CA LEU A 77 -1.99 1.60 -7.16
C LEU A 77 -2.77 2.42 -6.12
N ILE A 78 -2.32 2.46 -4.87
CA ILE A 78 -2.95 3.28 -3.83
C ILE A 78 -2.86 4.78 -4.16
N LYS A 79 -1.71 5.23 -4.66
CA LYS A 79 -1.53 6.63 -5.12
C LYS A 79 -2.43 6.97 -6.31
N ALA A 80 -2.50 6.08 -7.30
CA ALA A 80 -3.37 6.24 -8.46
C ALA A 80 -4.86 6.25 -8.06
N LEU A 81 -5.23 5.46 -7.05
CA LEU A 81 -6.58 5.45 -6.47
C LEU A 81 -6.94 6.82 -5.89
N LEU A 82 -6.05 7.43 -5.10
CA LEU A 82 -6.26 8.78 -4.58
C LEU A 82 -6.45 9.78 -5.73
N ASN A 83 -5.56 9.76 -6.73
CA ASN A 83 -5.64 10.67 -7.87
C ASN A 83 -6.96 10.53 -8.64
N ARG A 84 -7.45 9.29 -8.78
CA ARG A 84 -8.71 8.97 -9.45
C ARG A 84 -9.94 9.45 -8.68
N TYR A 85 -9.94 9.39 -7.35
CA TYR A 85 -11.14 9.58 -6.53
C TYR A 85 -11.11 10.80 -5.59
N GLN A 86 -10.03 11.57 -5.52
CA GLN A 86 -9.96 12.78 -4.69
C GLN A 86 -11.08 13.79 -4.99
N GLY A 87 -11.47 13.92 -6.26
CA GLY A 87 -12.58 14.78 -6.70
C GLY A 87 -13.97 14.26 -6.30
N ARG A 88 -14.06 13.02 -5.81
CA ARG A 88 -15.28 12.38 -5.30
C ARG A 88 -15.30 12.28 -3.77
N GLY A 89 -14.45 13.04 -3.10
CA GLY A 89 -14.41 13.13 -1.63
C GLY A 89 -13.48 12.13 -0.94
N LEU A 90 -12.70 11.34 -1.69
CA LEU A 90 -11.67 10.47 -1.10
C LEU A 90 -10.53 11.32 -0.53
N ARG A 91 -10.11 11.01 0.70
CA ARG A 91 -8.92 11.55 1.36
C ARG A 91 -8.00 10.45 1.82
N MET A 92 -6.71 10.74 1.92
CA MET A 92 -5.72 9.75 2.33
C MET A 92 -4.85 10.27 3.47
N ILE A 93 -4.62 9.45 4.48
CA ILE A 93 -3.69 9.74 5.57
C ILE A 93 -2.63 8.66 5.57
N GLU A 94 -1.39 9.03 5.23
CA GLU A 94 -0.25 8.14 5.33
C GLU A 94 0.20 8.02 6.78
N VAL A 95 0.29 6.78 7.29
CA VAL A 95 0.77 6.47 8.64
C VAL A 95 1.87 5.44 8.53
N ASP A 96 3.02 5.76 9.11
CA ASP A 96 4.16 4.82 9.17
C ASP A 96 3.85 3.67 10.14
N LYS A 97 4.44 2.49 9.92
CA LYS A 97 4.25 1.33 10.79
C LYS A 97 4.61 1.63 12.25
N ASP A 98 5.63 2.47 12.48
CA ASP A 98 6.12 2.81 13.82
C ASP A 98 5.19 3.79 14.55
N ASP A 99 4.26 4.39 13.80
CA ASP A 99 3.31 5.39 14.29
C ASP A 99 1.88 4.84 14.41
N LEU A 100 1.66 3.55 14.12
CA LEU A 100 0.32 2.92 14.20
C LEU A 100 -0.31 2.97 15.59
N VAL A 101 0.49 3.14 16.63
CA VAL A 101 0.01 3.34 18.01
C VAL A 101 -0.91 4.56 18.13
N ASN A 102 -0.79 5.54 17.23
CA ASN A 102 -1.61 6.76 17.21
C ASN A 102 -2.87 6.62 16.34
N LEU A 103 -3.13 5.45 15.75
CA LEU A 103 -4.31 5.26 14.89
C LEU A 103 -5.64 5.64 15.56
N PRO A 104 -5.91 5.30 16.84
CA PRO A 104 -7.16 5.70 17.49
C PRO A 104 -7.35 7.23 17.49
N GLU A 105 -6.33 7.98 17.91
CA GLU A 105 -6.38 9.45 17.94
C GLU A 105 -6.60 10.04 16.53
N ILE A 106 -5.90 9.50 15.51
CA ILE A 106 -6.07 9.93 14.11
C ILE A 106 -7.51 9.69 13.64
N VAL A 107 -8.11 8.56 14.04
CA VAL A 107 -9.48 8.19 13.67
C VAL A 107 -10.48 9.11 14.36
N ASP A 108 -10.30 9.41 15.65
CA ASP A 108 -11.18 10.30 16.41
C ASP A 108 -11.22 11.71 15.79
N ASP A 109 -10.07 12.23 15.33
CA ASP A 109 -9.97 13.55 14.69
C ASP A 109 -10.72 13.66 13.36
N ILE A 110 -11.00 12.54 12.68
CA ILE A 110 -11.57 12.52 11.32
C ILE A 110 -12.94 11.84 11.23
N ALA A 111 -13.38 11.13 12.26
CA ALA A 111 -14.61 10.33 12.26
C ALA A 111 -15.86 11.16 11.91
N GLU A 112 -15.95 12.39 12.43
CA GLU A 112 -17.10 13.29 12.23
C GLU A 112 -16.98 14.18 10.98
N LEU A 113 -15.89 14.05 10.21
CA LEU A 113 -15.68 14.87 9.02
C LEU A 113 -16.46 14.31 7.81
N PRO A 114 -16.94 15.17 6.89
CA PRO A 114 -17.81 14.76 5.78
C PRO A 114 -17.06 14.02 4.65
N TRP A 115 -15.76 13.79 4.79
CA TRP A 115 -14.92 13.14 3.80
C TRP A 115 -14.79 11.65 4.09
N ARG A 116 -14.40 10.87 3.08
CA ARG A 116 -14.11 9.44 3.23
C ARG A 116 -12.60 9.24 3.25
N PHE A 117 -12.07 8.74 4.35
CA PHE A 117 -10.64 8.61 4.60
C PHE A 117 -10.15 7.19 4.40
N VAL A 118 -9.07 7.06 3.63
CA VAL A 118 -8.22 5.88 3.62
C VAL A 118 -6.98 6.17 4.45
N ILE A 119 -6.82 5.45 5.55
CA ILE A 119 -5.54 5.38 6.25
C ILE A 119 -4.66 4.42 5.47
N PHE A 120 -3.54 4.94 4.96
CA PHE A 120 -2.60 4.21 4.13
C PHE A 120 -1.31 3.88 4.91
N CYS A 121 -1.00 2.58 4.99
CA CYS A 121 0.24 2.09 5.59
C CYS A 121 1.10 1.41 4.51
N ASP A 122 2.25 1.99 4.16
CA ASP A 122 3.15 1.40 3.16
C ASP A 122 4.15 0.43 3.82
N ASP A 123 4.46 -0.67 3.12
CA ASP A 123 5.38 -1.73 3.57
C ASP A 123 5.11 -2.25 5.00
N LEU A 124 3.83 -2.49 5.30
CA LEU A 124 3.36 -3.00 6.59
C LEU A 124 3.93 -4.40 6.85
N SER A 125 4.78 -4.49 7.86
CA SER A 125 5.26 -5.74 8.44
C SER A 125 5.72 -5.48 9.86
N PHE A 126 5.45 -6.44 10.75
CA PHE A 126 5.76 -6.34 12.17
C PHE A 126 6.90 -7.28 12.56
N GLU A 127 7.67 -6.86 13.56
CA GLU A 127 8.59 -7.71 14.30
C GLU A 127 7.98 -8.12 15.64
N VAL A 128 8.54 -9.17 16.26
CA VAL A 128 8.07 -9.62 17.58
C VAL A 128 8.32 -8.52 18.61
N GLY A 129 7.27 -8.17 19.35
CA GLY A 129 7.33 -7.15 20.40
C GLY A 129 6.93 -5.75 19.94
N GLU A 130 6.71 -5.52 18.63
CA GLU A 130 6.13 -4.25 18.17
C GLU A 130 4.68 -4.13 18.67
N SER A 131 4.29 -2.99 19.24
CA SER A 131 2.94 -2.76 19.78
C SER A 131 1.92 -2.26 18.76
N GLY A 132 2.39 -1.79 17.59
CA GLY A 132 1.57 -1.18 16.55
C GLY A 132 0.45 -2.09 16.00
N TYR A 133 0.65 -3.42 16.01
CA TYR A 133 -0.37 -4.36 15.54
C TYR A 133 -1.65 -4.33 16.39
N LYS A 134 -1.55 -4.01 17.70
CA LYS A 134 -2.72 -3.96 18.60
C LYS A 134 -3.64 -2.79 18.27
N ALA A 135 -3.05 -1.62 18.02
CA ALA A 135 -3.79 -0.44 17.61
C ALA A 135 -4.47 -0.65 16.25
N LEU A 136 -3.73 -1.22 15.29
CA LEU A 136 -4.29 -1.59 13.99
C LEU A 136 -5.43 -2.60 14.12
N LYS A 137 -5.25 -3.66 14.93
CA LYS A 137 -6.31 -4.66 15.19
C LYS A 137 -7.59 -4.00 15.71
N SER A 138 -7.47 -3.10 16.69
CA SER A 138 -8.60 -2.37 17.27
C SER A 138 -9.40 -1.59 16.21
N VAL A 139 -8.72 -0.91 15.29
CA VAL A 139 -9.37 -0.16 14.20
C VAL A 139 -10.01 -1.08 13.15
N LEU A 140 -9.42 -2.25 12.90
CA LEU A 140 -9.95 -3.21 11.92
C LEU A 140 -11.18 -3.98 12.44
N GLU A 141 -11.19 -4.39 13.71
CA GLU A 141 -12.29 -5.16 14.29
C GLU A 141 -13.40 -4.29 14.86
N GLY A 142 -13.09 -3.04 15.23
CA GLY A 142 -13.88 -2.31 16.20
C GLY A 142 -13.57 -2.80 17.61
N SER A 143 -13.70 -1.91 18.58
CA SER A 143 -13.60 -2.28 20.00
C SER A 143 -15.03 -2.41 20.56
N LEU A 144 -15.33 -1.79 21.70
CA LEU A 144 -16.71 -1.52 22.11
C LEU A 144 -17.39 -0.51 21.16
N GLU A 145 -16.60 0.33 20.50
CA GLU A 145 -17.06 1.28 19.50
C GLU A 145 -16.93 0.69 18.09
N MET A 146 -17.96 0.91 17.26
CA MET A 146 -17.92 0.51 15.86
C MET A 146 -16.89 1.37 15.11
N PRO A 147 -16.12 0.78 14.18
CA PRO A 147 -15.22 1.55 13.33
C PRO A 147 -16.00 2.63 12.57
N PRO A 148 -15.49 3.86 12.45
CA PRO A 148 -16.20 4.92 11.73
C PRO A 148 -16.51 4.53 10.29
N GLU A 149 -17.74 4.83 9.85
CA GLU A 149 -18.20 4.49 8.50
C GLU A 149 -17.39 5.22 7.42
N ASN A 150 -16.76 6.35 7.76
CA ASN A 150 -15.98 7.17 6.86
C ASN A 150 -14.48 6.85 6.87
N VAL A 151 -14.03 5.78 7.53
CA VAL A 151 -12.61 5.37 7.59
C VAL A 151 -12.41 3.94 7.08
N ARG A 152 -11.39 3.73 6.25
CA ARG A 152 -10.88 2.40 5.88
C ARG A 152 -9.37 2.37 5.96
N VAL A 153 -8.80 1.21 6.28
CA VAL A 153 -7.35 0.98 6.32
C VAL A 153 -6.91 0.20 5.09
N TYR A 154 -6.06 0.81 4.27
CA TYR A 154 -5.40 0.15 3.14
C TYR A 154 -3.91 0.01 3.46
N ALA A 155 -3.36 -1.19 3.31
CA ALA A 155 -1.96 -1.46 3.57
C ALA A 155 -1.29 -2.14 2.37
N THR A 156 0.00 -1.87 2.17
CA THR A 156 0.84 -2.70 1.30
C THR A 156 1.77 -3.55 2.15
N SER A 157 2.14 -4.75 1.69
CA SER A 157 3.17 -5.56 2.35
C SER A 157 4.00 -6.35 1.33
N ASN A 158 5.24 -6.63 1.69
CA ASN A 158 6.06 -7.58 0.93
C ASN A 158 5.85 -9.04 1.36
N ARG A 159 5.08 -9.27 2.42
CA ARG A 159 4.75 -10.60 2.95
C ARG A 159 3.23 -10.79 2.91
N ARG A 160 2.78 -12.04 2.75
CA ARG A 160 1.35 -12.38 2.87
C ARG A 160 0.87 -12.23 4.31
N HIS A 161 1.67 -12.76 5.24
CA HIS A 161 1.47 -12.60 6.68
C HIS A 161 2.24 -11.38 7.16
N LEU A 162 1.56 -10.52 7.93
CA LEU A 162 2.15 -9.28 8.44
C LEU A 162 3.18 -9.52 9.56
N MET A 163 3.16 -10.71 10.14
CA MET A 163 4.10 -11.21 11.13
C MET A 163 5.06 -12.23 10.50
N PRO A 164 6.26 -12.45 11.06
CA PRO A 164 7.11 -13.55 10.64
C PRO A 164 6.39 -14.88 10.89
N GLU A 165 6.36 -15.77 9.89
CA GLU A 165 6.02 -17.17 10.12
C GLU A 165 7.19 -17.82 10.85
N PHE A 166 7.04 -18.08 12.15
CA PHE A 166 7.98 -18.96 12.86
C PHE A 166 7.73 -20.38 12.38
N MET A 167 8.43 -20.80 11.32
CA MET A 167 8.50 -22.20 10.94
C MET A 167 9.28 -22.98 12.03
N ASP A 168 8.62 -24.01 12.56
CA ASP A 168 9.14 -25.16 13.31
C ASP A 168 9.67 -25.02 14.75
N ASP A 169 10.03 -23.85 15.28
CA ASP A 169 10.64 -23.80 16.64
C ASP A 169 9.63 -23.81 17.81
N ASN A 170 8.33 -23.58 17.57
CA ASN A 170 7.32 -23.56 18.63
C ASN A 170 6.73 -24.93 19.01
N LEU A 171 7.04 -26.00 18.26
CA LEU A 171 6.62 -27.36 18.63
C LEU A 171 7.41 -27.95 19.82
N LYS A 172 8.41 -27.23 20.36
CA LYS A 172 9.25 -27.70 21.48
C LYS A 172 9.16 -26.87 22.76
N SER A 173 8.28 -25.87 22.85
CA SER A 173 8.13 -25.14 24.12
C SER A 173 7.21 -25.92 25.06
N GLU A 174 7.81 -26.78 25.87
CA GLU A 174 7.16 -27.53 26.95
C GLU A 174 6.32 -26.58 27.84
N MET A 175 5.11 -27.04 28.18
CA MET A 175 4.27 -26.44 29.21
C MET A 175 5.05 -26.23 30.51
N ARG A 176 5.35 -24.98 30.84
CA ARG A 176 5.65 -24.58 32.21
C ARG A 176 4.93 -23.28 32.55
N GLY A 177 3.89 -23.39 33.37
CA GLY A 177 3.62 -22.36 34.37
C GLY A 177 2.47 -21.38 34.14
N GLY A 178 1.42 -21.71 33.37
CA GLY A 178 0.12 -21.03 33.51
C GLY A 178 0.04 -19.56 33.08
N GLU A 179 1.01 -19.07 32.30
CA GLU A 179 0.92 -17.78 31.60
C GLU A 179 0.50 -18.01 30.15
N LEU A 180 -0.23 -17.04 29.59
CA LEU A 180 -0.83 -17.03 28.25
C LEU A 180 0.00 -17.82 27.23
N HIS A 181 -0.59 -18.84 26.60
CA HIS A 181 0.11 -19.72 25.69
C HIS A 181 0.82 -18.90 24.59
N PRO A 182 2.15 -18.97 24.44
CA PRO A 182 2.85 -18.27 23.36
C PRO A 182 2.29 -18.61 21.98
N ALA A 183 1.74 -19.82 21.81
CA ALA A 183 1.02 -20.25 20.61
C ALA A 183 -0.24 -19.42 20.33
N GLU A 184 -1.05 -19.08 21.34
CA GLU A 184 -2.28 -18.29 21.19
C GLU A 184 -1.95 -16.83 20.82
N ALA A 185 -0.93 -16.24 21.46
CA ALA A 185 -0.47 -14.90 21.13
C ALA A 185 0.09 -14.80 19.69
N ILE A 186 0.72 -15.87 19.20
CA ILE A 186 1.23 -15.97 17.83
C ILE A 186 0.09 -16.16 16.83
N GLU A 187 -0.89 -17.02 17.12
CA GLU A 187 -2.06 -17.23 16.27
C GLU A 187 -2.92 -15.94 16.14
N GLU A 188 -3.07 -15.22 17.25
CA GLU A 188 -3.72 -13.91 17.28
C GLU A 188 -2.97 -12.85 16.45
N GLN A 189 -1.63 -12.91 16.44
CA GLN A 189 -0.76 -12.04 15.64
C GLN A 189 -0.79 -12.39 14.14
N VAL A 190 -0.80 -13.68 13.79
CA VAL A 190 -0.86 -14.15 12.39
C VAL A 190 -2.21 -13.83 11.74
N SER A 191 -3.31 -13.86 12.51
CA SER A 191 -4.67 -13.56 12.03
C SER A 191 -4.94 -12.09 11.67
N LEU A 192 -4.00 -11.16 11.90
CA LEU A 192 -4.19 -9.75 11.55
C LEU A 192 -4.40 -9.53 10.05
N ALA A 193 -3.71 -10.30 9.21
CA ALA A 193 -3.88 -10.22 7.75
C ALA A 193 -5.30 -10.61 7.30
N ASP A 194 -5.92 -11.56 8.00
CA ASP A 194 -7.27 -12.07 7.66
C ASP A 194 -8.39 -11.06 7.96
N ARG A 195 -8.09 -10.03 8.77
CA ARG A 195 -9.01 -8.91 9.05
C ARG A 195 -9.11 -7.90 7.91
N PHE A 196 -8.23 -7.99 6.93
CA PHE A 196 -8.37 -7.26 5.67
C PHE A 196 -9.29 -8.04 4.73
N GLY A 197 -10.58 -7.68 4.73
CA GLY A 197 -11.59 -8.35 3.91
C GLY A 197 -11.36 -8.27 2.39
N LEU A 198 -10.49 -7.37 1.91
CA LEU A 198 -9.99 -7.38 0.53
C LEU A 198 -8.48 -7.65 0.51
N GLN A 199 -8.09 -8.87 0.10
CA GLN A 199 -6.68 -9.21 -0.09
C GLN A 199 -6.34 -9.27 -1.59
N LEU A 200 -5.33 -8.50 -2.01
CA LEU A 200 -4.88 -8.43 -3.39
C LEU A 200 -3.43 -8.91 -3.48
N SER A 201 -3.20 -9.99 -4.22
CA SER A 201 -1.88 -10.56 -4.44
C SER A 201 -1.19 -9.96 -5.67
N PHE A 202 0.09 -9.63 -5.52
CA PHE A 202 0.94 -9.06 -6.56
C PHE A 202 2.18 -9.94 -6.76
N TYR A 203 2.25 -10.55 -7.93
CA TYR A 203 3.37 -11.43 -8.30
C TYR A 203 4.38 -10.70 -9.18
N GLY A 204 5.59 -11.25 -9.28
CA GLY A 204 6.61 -10.73 -10.18
C GLY A 204 6.11 -10.72 -11.63
N PHE A 205 6.63 -9.79 -12.43
CA PHE A 205 6.18 -9.67 -13.81
C PHE A 205 6.71 -10.86 -14.62
N ALA A 206 5.81 -11.49 -15.38
CA ALA A 206 6.21 -12.28 -16.53
C ALA A 206 6.86 -11.36 -17.59
N GLN A 207 7.66 -11.93 -18.49
CA GLN A 207 8.43 -11.14 -19.45
C GLN A 207 7.55 -10.27 -20.34
N ASP A 208 6.45 -10.83 -20.82
CA ASP A 208 5.44 -10.15 -21.63
C ASP A 208 4.88 -8.92 -20.91
N VAL A 209 4.51 -9.03 -19.63
CA VAL A 209 4.03 -7.90 -18.81
C VAL A 209 5.13 -6.85 -18.64
N TYR A 210 6.37 -7.28 -18.43
CA TYR A 210 7.51 -6.38 -18.35
C TYR A 210 7.74 -5.62 -19.67
N LEU A 211 7.68 -6.31 -20.81
CA LEU A 211 7.82 -5.69 -22.13
C LEU A 211 6.66 -4.75 -22.45
N GLN A 212 5.42 -5.08 -22.07
CA GLN A 212 4.28 -4.16 -22.18
C GLN A 212 4.51 -2.86 -21.40
N ALA A 213 5.06 -2.96 -20.18
CA ALA A 213 5.40 -1.77 -19.40
C ALA A 213 6.52 -0.94 -20.06
N ILE A 214 7.48 -1.59 -20.72
CA ILE A 214 8.53 -0.91 -21.49
C ILE A 214 7.92 -0.21 -22.71
N ASP A 215 7.03 -0.86 -23.46
CA ASP A 215 6.37 -0.26 -24.62
C ASP A 215 5.55 0.97 -24.24
N ALA A 216 4.85 0.92 -23.11
CA ALA A 216 4.10 2.06 -22.58
C ALA A 216 5.02 3.24 -22.20
N LEU A 217 6.25 2.96 -21.75
CA LEU A 217 7.24 3.99 -21.41
C LEU A 217 7.94 4.58 -22.63
N PHE A 218 7.99 3.85 -23.75
CA PHE A 218 8.65 4.26 -24.99
C PHE A 218 7.67 4.20 -26.17
N PRO A 219 6.60 5.02 -26.18
CA PRO A 219 5.58 4.96 -27.23
C PRO A 219 6.13 5.32 -28.62
N ASP A 220 7.18 6.13 -28.69
CA ASP A 220 7.70 6.69 -29.95
C ASP A 220 8.86 5.88 -30.56
N VAL A 221 9.33 4.82 -29.89
CA VAL A 221 10.43 4.00 -30.41
C VAL A 221 9.93 3.05 -31.51
N GLY A 222 10.52 3.16 -32.70
CA GLY A 222 10.17 2.33 -33.86
C GLY A 222 10.71 0.90 -33.79
N ASP A 223 12.00 0.74 -33.45
CA ASP A 223 12.61 -0.58 -33.29
C ASP A 223 12.28 -1.19 -31.92
N ARG A 224 11.13 -1.87 -31.87
CA ARG A 224 10.66 -2.58 -30.68
C ARG A 224 11.55 -3.75 -30.30
N GLU A 225 12.18 -4.40 -31.27
CA GLU A 225 13.00 -5.58 -30.99
C GLU A 225 14.30 -5.17 -30.29
N ALA A 226 14.97 -4.12 -30.75
CA ALA A 226 16.14 -3.56 -30.08
C ALA A 226 15.81 -3.08 -28.67
N LEU A 227 14.71 -2.33 -28.51
CA LEU A 227 14.22 -1.87 -27.21
C LEU A 227 13.98 -3.05 -26.25
N HIS A 228 13.27 -4.08 -26.69
CA HIS A 228 12.94 -5.25 -25.87
C HIS A 228 14.19 -6.04 -25.48
N ARG A 229 15.13 -6.25 -26.40
CA ARG A 229 16.41 -6.92 -26.11
C ARG A 229 17.18 -6.16 -25.04
N GLU A 230 17.29 -4.83 -25.18
CA GLU A 230 18.02 -4.00 -24.21
C GLU A 230 17.32 -3.96 -22.85
N ALA A 231 15.99 -3.85 -22.84
CA ALA A 231 15.20 -3.88 -21.61
C ALA A 231 15.34 -5.21 -20.85
N VAL A 232 15.38 -6.35 -21.56
CA VAL A 232 15.61 -7.67 -20.97
C VAL A 232 17.04 -7.80 -20.44
N ARG A 233 18.05 -7.30 -21.17
CA ARG A 233 19.44 -7.26 -20.69
C ARG A 233 19.55 -6.45 -19.41
N PHE A 234 18.94 -5.26 -19.38
CA PHE A 234 18.91 -4.40 -18.21
C PHE A 234 18.22 -5.05 -17.01
N ALA A 235 17.06 -5.69 -17.22
CA ALA A 235 16.37 -6.38 -16.13
C ALA A 235 17.15 -7.57 -15.57
N THR A 236 17.85 -8.29 -16.45
CA THR A 236 18.71 -9.41 -16.07
C THR A 236 19.90 -8.94 -15.23
N SER A 237 20.56 -7.84 -15.60
CA SER A 237 21.68 -7.30 -14.82
C SER A 237 21.25 -6.76 -13.45
N ARG A 238 20.01 -6.28 -13.33
CA ARG A 238 19.38 -5.85 -12.06
C ARG A 238 18.80 -7.00 -11.24
N GLY A 239 18.72 -8.20 -11.80
CA GLY A 239 18.15 -9.38 -11.16
C GLY A 239 16.63 -9.33 -10.93
N ALA A 240 15.91 -8.42 -11.61
CA ALA A 240 14.48 -8.23 -11.35
C ALA A 240 13.71 -7.67 -12.56
N ARG A 241 12.60 -8.33 -12.92
CA ARG A 241 11.59 -7.83 -13.88
C ARG A 241 10.38 -7.33 -13.12
N ASN A 242 10.23 -6.02 -13.02
CA ASN A 242 9.10 -5.35 -12.38
C ASN A 242 9.01 -3.89 -12.84
N GLY A 243 7.93 -3.20 -12.48
CA GLY A 243 7.70 -1.80 -12.88
C GLY A 243 8.78 -0.83 -12.38
N ARG A 244 9.39 -1.09 -11.22
CA ARG A 244 10.52 -0.27 -10.73
C ARG A 244 11.73 -0.39 -11.66
N THR A 245 12.07 -1.60 -12.10
CA THR A 245 13.15 -1.81 -13.08
C THR A 245 12.83 -1.14 -14.41
N ALA A 246 11.58 -1.23 -14.89
CA ALA A 246 11.16 -0.57 -16.13
C ALA A 246 11.30 0.96 -16.05
N GLN A 247 10.91 1.57 -14.92
CA GLN A 247 11.11 3.00 -14.67
C GLN A 247 12.59 3.41 -14.59
N GLN A 248 13.44 2.56 -14.02
CA GLN A 248 14.89 2.79 -14.01
C GLN A 248 15.48 2.72 -15.42
N PHE A 249 15.03 1.75 -16.23
CA PHE A 249 15.38 1.63 -17.64
C PHE A 249 14.96 2.89 -18.41
N TYR A 250 13.72 3.34 -18.24
CA TYR A 250 13.22 4.58 -18.85
C TYR A 250 14.11 5.78 -18.51
N ARG A 251 14.42 6.01 -17.23
CA ARG A 251 15.28 7.13 -16.82
C ARG A 251 16.68 7.07 -17.39
N GLN A 252 17.19 5.87 -17.68
CA GLN A 252 18.52 5.71 -18.25
C GLN A 252 18.54 6.03 -19.76
N PHE A 253 17.49 5.67 -20.50
CA PHE A 253 17.50 5.71 -21.97
C PHE A 253 16.56 6.71 -22.62
N ALA A 254 15.58 7.29 -21.90
CA ALA A 254 14.60 8.21 -22.48
C ALA A 254 15.19 9.53 -23.04
N GLY A 255 16.45 9.84 -22.70
CA GLY A 255 17.17 11.01 -23.23
C GLY A 255 18.16 10.69 -24.34
N ASP A 256 18.26 9.44 -24.77
CA ASP A 256 19.26 8.99 -25.75
C ASP A 256 18.55 8.51 -27.04
N PRO A 257 18.52 9.34 -28.10
CA PRO A 257 17.82 9.02 -29.35
C PRO A 257 18.48 7.88 -30.13
N ASP A 258 19.74 7.54 -29.84
CA ASP A 258 20.50 6.50 -30.54
C ASP A 258 20.55 5.19 -29.76
N ALA A 259 20.01 5.14 -28.53
CA ALA A 259 20.07 3.98 -27.64
C ALA A 259 19.51 2.67 -28.24
N PHE A 260 18.60 2.79 -29.21
CA PHE A 260 17.92 1.66 -29.85
C PHE A 260 18.04 1.66 -31.38
N SER A 261 18.92 2.51 -31.92
CA SER A 261 19.19 2.62 -33.36
C SER A 261 20.25 1.56 -33.73
N GLY A 262 19.78 0.36 -34.11
CA GLY A 262 20.61 -0.77 -34.53
C GLY A 262 20.21 -1.33 -35.89
#